data_AF-A0A1Y0ET60-F1
#
_entry.id   AF-A0A1Y0ET60-F1
#
_cell.length_a   1.000
_cell.length_b   1.000
_cell.length_c   1.000
_cell.angle_alpha   90.00
_cell.angle_beta   90.00
_cell.angle_gamma   90.00
#
_symmetry.space_group_name_H-M   'P 1'
#
loop_
_entity.id
_entity.type
_entity.pdbx_description
1 polymer ?
#
loop_
_entity_poly.entity_id
_entity_poly.type
_entity_poly.pdbx_seq_one_letter_code
_entity_poly.pdbx_strand_id
1 'polypeptide(L)'
;MPFRSCLAPWFQPPALRQLRRRGGAPRVGALSPPHAWVLAAVGALCLAWTAPAAAQAGARCNPQGSVDEVNACSVRDFQQADTAIQVLYGDVMRIQPAHERPALRKEQTAWAREREARCRQQTAAQQARPEWPRLLHECLTRVTQERRAGLMRWMSADTPAAAP
;
A
#
# COMPACT_ATOMS: atom_id res chain seq x y z
N MET A 1 3.14 -23.55 -12.75
CA MET A 1 2.50 -23.26 -11.45
C MET A 1 2.17 -21.77 -11.44
N PRO A 2 0.89 -21.35 -11.49
CA PRO A 2 0.58 -19.93 -11.51
C PRO A 2 0.72 -19.35 -10.09
N PHE A 3 1.52 -18.29 -9.99
CA PHE A 3 1.67 -17.47 -8.80
C PHE A 3 0.31 -16.92 -8.37
N ARG A 4 -0.24 -17.42 -7.26
CA ARG A 4 -1.34 -16.77 -6.54
C ARG A 4 -0.75 -15.53 -5.85
N SER A 5 -1.09 -14.35 -6.36
CA SER A 5 -0.77 -13.07 -5.74
C SER A 5 -1.37 -12.97 -4.33
N CYS A 6 -0.52 -13.10 -3.31
CA CYS A 6 -0.82 -12.67 -1.95
C CYS A 6 -0.62 -11.14 -1.87
N LEU A 7 -1.55 -10.38 -2.44
CA LEU A 7 -1.63 -8.95 -2.19
C LEU A 7 -2.11 -8.74 -0.75
N ALA A 8 -1.22 -8.30 0.13
CA ALA A 8 -1.58 -7.83 1.45
C ALA A 8 -2.59 -6.66 1.33
N PRO A 9 -3.62 -6.58 2.18
CA PRO A 9 -4.76 -5.66 2.04
C PRO A 9 -4.43 -4.16 2.18
N TRP A 10 -3.16 -3.81 2.44
CA TRP A 10 -2.72 -2.43 2.65
C TRP A 10 -2.25 -1.75 1.36
N PHE A 11 -2.13 -2.49 0.25
CA PHE A 11 -1.73 -1.98 -1.07
C PHE A 11 -2.83 -2.22 -2.11
N GLN A 12 -4.05 -1.77 -1.81
CA GLN A 12 -5.16 -1.81 -2.75
C GLN A 12 -5.48 -0.40 -3.24
N PRO A 13 -5.43 -0.13 -4.56
CA PRO A 13 -5.94 1.12 -5.11
C PRO A 13 -7.45 1.23 -4.83
N PRO A 14 -7.99 2.44 -4.58
CA PRO A 14 -9.38 2.66 -4.14
C PRO A 14 -10.45 2.10 -5.10
N ALA A 15 -10.07 1.78 -6.34
CA ALA A 15 -10.97 1.25 -7.37
C ALA A 15 -11.55 -0.15 -7.06
N LEU A 16 -10.89 -0.97 -6.24
CA LEU A 16 -11.34 -2.36 -6.00
C LEU A 16 -12.31 -2.53 -4.82
N ARG A 17 -12.55 -1.47 -4.04
CA ARG A 17 -13.43 -1.55 -2.85
C ARG A 17 -14.92 -1.50 -3.18
N GLN A 18 -15.30 -1.11 -4.40
CA GLN A 18 -16.70 -0.81 -4.74
C GLN A 18 -17.47 -1.94 -5.45
N LEU A 19 -16.81 -2.98 -5.96
CA LEU A 19 -17.50 -4.00 -6.77
C LEU A 19 -18.15 -5.14 -5.99
N ARG A 20 -18.15 -5.10 -4.65
CA ARG A 20 -18.70 -6.18 -3.80
C ARG A 20 -19.95 -5.82 -3.00
N ARG A 21 -20.72 -4.82 -3.42
CA ARG A 21 -22.07 -4.58 -2.89
C ARG A 21 -23.00 -4.09 -3.98
N ARG A 22 -23.84 -5.01 -4.48
CA ARG A 22 -25.28 -4.85 -4.81
C ARG A 22 -25.71 -5.99 -5.74
N GLY A 23 -25.89 -7.17 -5.18
CA GLY A 23 -26.78 -8.16 -5.76
C GLY A 23 -28.21 -7.75 -5.44
N GLY A 24 -28.93 -7.24 -6.43
CA GLY A 24 -30.32 -6.86 -6.32
C GLY A 24 -30.85 -6.51 -7.70
N ALA A 25 -31.49 -7.49 -8.36
CA ALA A 25 -32.14 -7.29 -9.64
C ALA A 25 -33.39 -6.40 -9.45
N PRO A 26 -33.55 -5.28 -10.18
CA PRO A 26 -34.80 -4.55 -10.17
C PRO A 26 -35.83 -5.25 -11.08
N ARG A 27 -37.08 -5.30 -10.60
CA ARG A 27 -38.25 -5.70 -11.41
C ARG A 27 -38.45 -4.69 -12.53
N VAL A 28 -38.47 -5.15 -13.77
CA VAL A 28 -38.82 -4.38 -14.96
C VAL A 28 -40.32 -4.05 -14.93
N GLY A 29 -40.65 -2.79 -14.64
CA GLY A 29 -41.94 -2.21 -14.97
C GLY A 29 -41.95 -1.78 -16.43
N ALA A 30 -43.04 -2.08 -17.15
CA ALA A 30 -43.24 -1.66 -18.53
C ALA A 30 -43.30 -0.12 -18.62
N LEU A 31 -42.46 0.49 -19.47
CA LEU A 31 -42.51 1.92 -19.78
C LEU A 31 -43.32 2.18 -21.06
N SER A 32 -44.26 3.11 -20.96
CA SER A 32 -45.05 3.69 -22.05
C SER A 32 -44.20 4.61 -22.96
N PRO A 33 -44.62 4.85 -24.23
CA PRO A 33 -43.80 5.50 -25.25
C PRO A 33 -44.03 7.03 -25.27
N PRO A 34 -43.07 7.84 -24.79
CA PRO A 34 -42.38 8.75 -25.71
C PRO A 34 -40.94 9.09 -25.27
N HIS A 35 -40.09 8.09 -24.98
CA HIS A 35 -38.70 8.33 -24.56
C HIS A 35 -37.65 7.57 -25.40
N ALA A 36 -38.05 7.06 -26.57
CA ALA A 36 -37.18 6.25 -27.44
C ALA A 36 -36.02 7.04 -28.09
N TRP A 37 -36.08 8.37 -28.10
CA TRP A 37 -35.06 9.20 -28.76
C TRP A 37 -33.87 9.56 -27.86
N VAL A 38 -34.00 9.47 -26.53
CA VAL A 38 -32.92 9.83 -25.60
C VAL A 38 -31.88 8.71 -25.43
N LEU A 39 -32.27 7.45 -25.66
CA LEU A 39 -31.39 6.30 -25.43
C LEU A 39 -30.36 6.07 -26.55
N ALA A 40 -30.56 6.62 -27.75
CA ALA A 40 -29.62 6.45 -28.86
C ALA A 40 -28.33 7.30 -28.72
N ALA A 41 -28.39 8.43 -28.01
CA ALA A 41 -27.25 9.35 -27.87
C ALA A 41 -26.29 8.99 -26.73
N VAL A 42 -26.73 8.23 -25.72
CA VAL A 42 -25.89 7.87 -24.56
C VAL A 42 -25.09 6.59 -24.81
N GLY A 43 -25.55 5.69 -25.68
CA GLY A 43 -24.84 4.43 -25.99
C GLY A 43 -23.56 4.60 -26.79
N ALA A 44 -23.46 5.63 -27.64
CA ALA A 44 -22.33 5.83 -28.54
C ALA A 44 -21.09 6.46 -27.87
N LEU A 45 -21.24 7.07 -26.68
CA LEU A 45 -20.14 7.78 -26.01
C LEU A 45 -19.28 6.87 -25.09
N CYS A 46 -19.72 5.65 -24.80
CA CYS A 46 -19.03 4.76 -23.87
C CYS A 46 -17.96 3.84 -24.49
N LEU A 47 -17.82 3.80 -25.83
CA LEU A 47 -16.92 2.86 -26.50
C LEU A 47 -15.51 3.42 -26.78
N ALA A 48 -15.25 4.69 -26.47
CA ALA A 48 -13.97 5.34 -26.80
C ALA A 48 -12.86 5.21 -25.73
N TRP A 49 -13.07 4.48 -24.63
CA TRP A 49 -12.18 4.51 -23.46
C TRP A 49 -11.51 3.17 -23.10
N THR A 50 -11.37 2.24 -24.03
CA THR A 50 -10.54 1.04 -23.82
C THR A 50 -9.14 1.22 -24.40
N ALA A 51 -8.42 2.27 -23.97
CA ALA A 51 -6.98 2.31 -24.17
C ALA A 51 -6.36 1.15 -23.37
N PRO A 52 -5.53 0.28 -23.97
CA PRO A 52 -4.80 -0.70 -23.21
C PRO A 52 -3.89 0.06 -22.24
N ALA A 53 -4.13 -0.07 -20.95
CA ALA A 53 -3.17 0.35 -19.95
C ALA A 53 -1.92 -0.50 -20.17
N ALA A 54 -0.93 0.05 -20.87
CA ALA A 54 0.41 -0.51 -20.88
C ALA A 54 0.85 -0.55 -19.41
N ALA A 55 0.79 -1.72 -18.80
CA ALA A 55 1.30 -1.91 -17.45
C ALA A 55 2.78 -1.55 -17.51
N GLN A 56 3.16 -0.39 -16.96
CA GLN A 56 4.56 -0.06 -16.80
C GLN A 56 5.10 -1.03 -15.76
N ALA A 57 5.67 -2.14 -16.24
CA ALA A 57 6.51 -2.98 -15.41
C ALA A 57 7.69 -2.09 -15.00
N GLY A 58 7.81 -1.80 -13.69
CA GLY A 58 9.00 -1.11 -13.19
C GLY A 58 10.26 -1.83 -13.65
N ALA A 59 11.38 -1.10 -13.74
CA ALA A 59 12.65 -1.71 -14.11
C ALA A 59 12.93 -2.94 -13.24
N ARG A 60 13.55 -3.98 -13.82
CA ARG A 60 14.01 -5.13 -13.05
C ARG A 60 15.14 -4.67 -12.12
N CYS A 61 15.25 -5.28 -10.93
CA CYS A 61 16.43 -5.04 -10.10
C CYS A 61 17.68 -5.64 -10.75
N ASN A 62 18.67 -4.78 -11.00
CA ASN A 62 20.03 -5.15 -11.39
C ASN A 62 21.02 -4.20 -10.68
N PRO A 63 21.78 -4.66 -9.66
CA PRO A 63 22.69 -3.80 -8.90
C PRO A 63 23.85 -3.19 -9.70
N GLN A 64 24.18 -3.78 -10.85
CA GLN A 64 25.21 -3.30 -11.77
C GLN A 64 24.60 -2.66 -13.03
N GLY A 65 23.31 -2.34 -12.95
CA GLY A 65 22.48 -1.90 -14.07
C GLY A 65 22.43 -0.39 -14.28
N SER A 66 21.39 0.02 -15.00
CA SER A 66 21.05 1.45 -15.12
C SER A 66 20.60 2.04 -13.79
N VAL A 67 20.51 3.37 -13.70
CA VAL A 67 19.99 4.05 -12.51
C VAL A 67 18.58 3.56 -12.15
N ASP A 68 17.73 3.29 -13.14
CA ASP A 68 16.39 2.76 -12.92
C ASP A 68 16.41 1.32 -12.37
N GLU A 69 17.29 0.47 -12.89
CA GLU A 69 17.43 -0.90 -12.40
C GLU A 69 18.00 -0.94 -10.96
N VAL A 70 18.92 -0.04 -10.64
CA VAL A 70 19.48 0.12 -9.30
C VAL A 70 18.42 0.68 -8.33
N ASN A 71 17.64 1.69 -8.75
CA ASN A 71 16.50 2.21 -7.99
C ASN A 71 15.49 1.11 -7.68
N ALA A 72 15.21 0.24 -8.65
CA ALA A 72 14.29 -0.89 -8.46
C ALA A 72 14.79 -1.90 -7.41
N CYS A 73 16.10 -2.07 -7.27
CA CYS A 73 16.65 -2.89 -6.19
C CYS A 73 16.30 -2.34 -4.80
N SER A 74 16.48 -1.05 -4.58
CA SER A 74 16.18 -0.44 -3.29
C SER A 74 14.69 -0.48 -2.95
N VAL A 75 13.81 -0.35 -3.95
CA VAL A 75 12.37 -0.55 -3.78
C VAL A 75 12.07 -1.98 -3.31
N ARG A 76 12.65 -2.99 -3.96
CA ARG A 76 12.50 -4.41 -3.58
C ARG A 76 12.99 -4.64 -2.14
N ASP A 77 14.16 -4.12 -1.81
CA ASP A 77 14.77 -4.35 -0.50
C ASP A 77 13.94 -3.70 0.62
N PHE A 78 13.38 -2.50 0.38
CA PHE A 78 12.42 -1.90 1.29
C PHE A 78 11.16 -2.75 1.45
N GLN A 79 10.58 -3.25 0.36
CA GLN A 79 9.38 -4.10 0.42
C GLN A 79 9.62 -5.37 1.24
N GLN A 80 10.81 -5.96 1.15
CA GLN A 80 11.20 -7.12 1.96
C GLN A 80 11.28 -6.76 3.45
N ALA A 81 11.95 -5.65 3.79
CA ALA A 81 12.04 -5.17 5.16
C ALA A 81 10.67 -4.80 5.76
N ASP A 82 9.82 -4.11 4.98
CA ASP A 82 8.48 -3.71 5.40
C ASP A 82 7.60 -4.94 5.63
N THR A 83 7.63 -5.93 4.72
CA THR A 83 6.92 -7.19 4.91
C THR A 83 7.36 -7.89 6.19
N ALA A 84 8.65 -7.96 6.48
CA ALA A 84 9.15 -8.56 7.71
C ALA A 84 8.63 -7.85 8.97
N ILE A 85 8.55 -6.51 8.96
CA ILE A 85 7.98 -5.74 10.08
C ILE A 85 6.46 -5.93 10.19
N GLN A 86 5.73 -6.00 9.08
CA GLN A 86 4.28 -6.22 9.09
C GLN A 86 3.91 -7.61 9.62
N VAL A 87 4.71 -8.64 9.30
CA VAL A 87 4.57 -9.98 9.88
C VAL A 87 4.83 -9.94 11.39
N LEU A 88 5.97 -9.37 11.82
CA LEU A 88 6.30 -9.25 13.23
C LEU A 88 5.21 -8.49 14.00
N TYR A 89 4.73 -7.37 13.47
CA TYR A 89 3.63 -6.60 14.05
C TYR A 89 2.36 -7.46 14.21
N GLY A 90 2.01 -8.26 13.19
CA GLY A 90 0.88 -9.19 13.27
C GLY A 90 1.02 -10.27 14.34
N ASP A 91 2.24 -10.77 14.56
CA ASP A 91 2.53 -11.73 15.62
C ASP A 91 2.47 -11.09 17.01
N VAL A 92 3.09 -9.92 17.19
CA VAL A 92 3.04 -9.16 18.44
C VAL A 92 1.58 -8.83 18.80
N MET A 93 0.79 -8.35 17.82
CA MET A 93 -0.64 -8.06 18.01
C MET A 93 -1.45 -9.27 18.49
N ARG A 94 -1.08 -10.49 18.10
CA ARG A 94 -1.80 -11.72 18.44
C ARG A 94 -1.57 -12.10 19.91
N ILE A 95 -0.35 -11.91 20.41
CA ILE A 95 0.00 -12.25 21.79
C ILE A 95 -0.41 -11.17 22.79
N GLN A 96 -0.61 -9.93 22.35
CA GLN A 96 -0.99 -8.84 23.25
C GLN A 96 -2.37 -9.08 23.90
N PRO A 97 -2.52 -8.78 25.22
CA PRO A 97 -3.81 -8.67 25.88
C PRO A 97 -4.74 -7.72 25.13
N ALA A 98 -6.05 -7.98 25.17
CA ALA A 98 -7.02 -7.21 24.40
C ALA A 98 -6.98 -5.69 24.69
N HIS A 99 -6.69 -5.31 25.94
CA HIS A 99 -6.61 -3.92 26.38
C HIS A 99 -5.34 -3.19 25.87
N GLU A 100 -4.25 -3.89 25.56
CA GLU A 100 -3.00 -3.29 25.05
C GLU A 100 -3.01 -3.06 23.53
N ARG A 101 -3.79 -3.87 22.80
CA ARG A 101 -3.84 -3.81 21.32
C ARG A 101 -4.15 -2.42 20.73
N PRO A 102 -5.03 -1.57 21.31
CA PRO A 102 -5.25 -0.20 20.83
C PRO A 102 -3.99 0.67 20.90
N ALA A 103 -3.22 0.56 21.99
CA ALA A 103 -1.99 1.33 22.16
C ALA A 103 -0.92 0.90 21.16
N LEU A 104 -0.73 -0.41 20.95
CA LEU A 104 0.19 -0.92 19.92
C LEU A 104 -0.20 -0.47 18.51
N ARG A 105 -1.50 -0.47 18.16
CA ARG A 105 -1.98 0.09 16.87
C ARG A 105 -1.63 1.56 16.70
N LYS A 106 -1.83 2.36 17.76
CA LYS A 106 -1.51 3.79 17.77
C LYS A 106 -0.01 4.01 17.57
N GLU A 107 0.83 3.30 18.32
CA GLU A 107 2.29 3.38 18.21
C GLU A 107 2.76 2.99 16.79
N GLN A 108 2.28 1.87 16.25
CA GLN A 108 2.67 1.40 14.92
C GLN A 108 2.25 2.38 13.81
N THR A 109 1.06 2.97 13.92
CA THR A 109 0.56 3.97 12.96
C THR A 109 1.38 5.27 13.03
N ALA A 110 1.70 5.73 14.24
CA ALA A 110 2.54 6.91 14.44
C ALA A 110 3.94 6.69 13.86
N TRP A 111 4.56 5.56 14.20
CA TRP A 111 5.87 5.18 13.67
C TRP A 111 5.91 5.15 12.14
N ALA A 112 4.90 4.57 11.48
CA ALA A 112 4.87 4.50 10.01
C ALA A 112 4.86 5.90 9.37
N ARG A 113 4.09 6.83 9.94
CA ARG A 113 4.03 8.23 9.48
C ARG A 113 5.36 8.95 9.71
N GLU A 114 5.94 8.80 10.90
CA GLU A 114 7.23 9.40 11.27
C GLU A 114 8.36 8.89 10.37
N ARG A 115 8.38 7.57 10.08
CA ARG A 115 9.33 6.97 9.13
C ARG A 115 9.28 7.67 7.77
N GLU A 116 8.08 7.79 7.20
CA GLU A 116 7.91 8.43 5.89
C GLU A 116 8.34 9.90 5.91
N ALA A 117 7.89 10.66 6.92
CA ALA A 117 8.23 12.07 7.06
C ALA A 117 9.75 12.27 7.20
N ARG A 118 10.37 11.50 8.10
CA ARG A 118 11.82 11.52 8.35
C ARG A 118 12.61 11.23 7.09
N CYS A 119 12.26 10.18 6.34
CA CYS A 119 13.02 9.80 5.15
C CYS A 119 12.82 10.75 3.97
N ARG A 120 11.62 11.31 3.79
CA ARG A 120 11.40 12.37 2.80
C ARG A 120 12.21 13.62 3.14
N GLN A 121 12.22 14.03 4.41
CA GLN A 121 12.99 15.19 4.85
C GLN A 121 14.50 14.98 4.67
N GLN A 122 15.03 13.82 5.06
CA GLN A 122 16.45 13.50 4.91
C GLN A 122 16.94 13.53 3.47
N THR A 123 16.05 13.18 2.52
CA THR A 123 16.39 13.07 1.10
C THR A 123 15.89 14.23 0.25
N ALA A 124 15.29 15.25 0.86
CA ALA A 124 14.58 16.32 0.16
C ALA A 124 15.50 17.07 -0.83
N ALA A 125 16.74 17.35 -0.44
CA ALA A 125 17.69 18.07 -1.30
C ALA A 125 18.11 17.28 -2.55
N GLN A 126 17.88 15.96 -2.60
CA GLN A 126 18.20 15.12 -3.75
C GLN A 126 16.98 14.82 -4.62
N GLN A 127 15.78 15.35 -4.31
CA GLN A 127 14.53 14.95 -4.97
C GLN A 127 14.51 15.13 -6.48
N ALA A 128 15.24 16.12 -7.02
CA ALA A 128 15.34 16.35 -8.46
C ALA A 128 16.31 15.39 -9.19
N ARG A 129 17.01 14.52 -8.45
CA ARG A 129 18.04 13.64 -8.99
C ARG A 129 17.43 12.28 -9.38
N PRO A 130 17.86 11.67 -10.50
CA PRO A 130 17.33 10.37 -10.94
C PRO A 130 17.61 9.23 -9.93
N GLU A 131 18.65 9.33 -9.10
CA GLU A 131 18.96 8.39 -8.02
C GLU A 131 18.10 8.55 -6.75
N TRP A 132 17.23 9.56 -6.67
CA TRP A 132 16.44 9.84 -5.47
C TRP A 132 15.58 8.65 -4.99
N PRO A 133 14.91 7.87 -5.86
CA PRO A 133 14.15 6.71 -5.42
C PRO A 133 15.00 5.73 -4.59
N ARG A 134 16.24 5.45 -5.01
CA ARG A 134 17.16 4.64 -4.21
C ARG A 134 17.41 5.25 -2.84
N LEU A 135 17.80 6.52 -2.78
CA LEU A 135 18.15 7.19 -1.52
C LEU A 135 16.99 7.17 -0.52
N LEU A 136 15.77 7.44 -1.01
CA LEU A 136 14.56 7.36 -0.19
C LEU A 136 14.35 5.95 0.35
N HIS A 137 14.42 4.93 -0.51
CA HIS A 137 14.14 3.55 -0.12
C HIS A 137 15.23 2.92 0.75
N GLU A 138 16.49 3.33 0.60
CA GLU A 138 17.57 2.97 1.51
C GLU A 138 17.30 3.52 2.93
N CYS A 139 16.87 4.79 3.04
CA CYS A 139 16.45 5.34 4.34
C CYS A 139 15.26 4.56 4.93
N LEU A 140 14.22 4.33 4.13
CA LEU A 140 13.04 3.60 4.56
C LEU A 140 13.41 2.19 5.04
N THR A 141 14.31 1.49 4.34
CA THR A 141 14.82 0.17 4.72
C THR A 141 15.52 0.21 6.07
N ARG A 142 16.47 1.12 6.28
CA ARG A 142 17.21 1.28 7.54
C ARG A 142 16.26 1.53 8.72
N VAL A 143 15.38 2.52 8.61
CA VAL A 143 14.43 2.88 9.69
C VAL A 143 13.42 1.75 9.95
N THR A 144 13.07 0.98 8.92
CA THR A 144 12.21 -0.21 9.06
C THR A 144 12.90 -1.33 9.80
N GLN A 145 14.17 -1.61 9.53
CA GLN A 145 14.93 -2.61 10.26
C GLN A 145 15.10 -2.25 11.76
N GLU A 146 15.30 -0.96 12.07
CA GLU A 146 15.36 -0.43 13.44
C GLU A 146 14.05 -0.68 14.23
N ARG A 147 12.89 -0.73 13.55
CA ARG A 147 11.57 -0.89 14.20
C ARG A 147 11.42 -2.20 14.95
N ARG A 148 12.18 -3.25 14.59
CA ARG A 148 12.11 -4.56 15.26
C ARG A 148 12.21 -4.44 16.77
N ALA A 149 13.18 -3.69 17.30
CA ALA A 149 13.35 -3.52 18.74
C ALA A 149 12.11 -2.85 19.39
N GLY A 150 11.55 -1.85 18.69
CA GLY A 150 10.32 -1.16 19.09
C GLY A 150 9.09 -2.07 19.13
N LEU A 151 9.03 -3.12 18.31
CA LEU A 151 7.97 -4.13 18.38
C LEU A 151 8.25 -5.21 19.44
N MET A 152 9.51 -5.64 19.58
CA MET A 152 9.88 -6.68 20.54
C MET A 152 9.68 -6.24 22.00
N ARG A 153 9.77 -4.94 22.30
CA ARG A 153 9.48 -4.41 23.65
C ARG A 153 8.05 -4.71 24.12
N TRP A 154 7.10 -4.81 23.20
CA TRP A 154 5.71 -5.17 23.51
C TRP A 154 5.59 -6.63 23.98
N MET A 155 6.61 -7.45 23.74
CA MET A 155 6.65 -8.84 24.21
C MET A 155 7.26 -8.95 25.62
N SER A 156 7.88 -7.88 26.13
CA SER A 156 8.49 -7.82 27.45
C SER A 156 7.52 -7.21 28.48
N ALA A 157 7.68 -7.56 29.75
CA ALA A 157 6.87 -7.01 30.85
C ALA A 157 6.97 -5.48 31.01
N ASP A 158 7.98 -4.86 30.40
CA ASP A 158 8.28 -3.42 30.51
C ASP A 158 7.61 -2.56 29.42
N THR A 159 6.45 -2.97 28.91
CA THR A 159 5.68 -2.11 28.01
C THR A 159 5.15 -0.93 28.83
N PRO A 160 5.62 0.32 28.63
CA PRO A 160 5.09 1.44 29.38
C PRO A 160 3.62 1.57 29.03
N ALA A 161 2.77 1.58 30.06
CA ALA A 161 1.35 1.85 29.90
C ALA A 161 1.19 3.11 29.03
N ALA A 162 0.32 3.03 28.02
CA ALA A 162 0.05 4.15 27.16
C ALA A 162 -0.30 5.38 28.02
N ALA A 163 0.49 6.46 27.86
CA ALA A 163 0.21 7.71 28.56
C ALA A 163 -1.25 8.14 28.29
N PRO A 164 -1.97 8.60 29.32
CA PRO A 164 -3.41 8.89 29.27
C PRO A 164 -3.78 9.93 28.21
#